data_AF-A0A3C0GD28-F1
#
_entry.id   AF-A0A3C0GD28-F1
#
_cell.length_a   1.000
_cell.length_b   1.000
_cell.length_c   1.000
_cell.angle_alpha   90.00
_cell.angle_beta   90.00
_cell.angle_gamma   90.00
#
_symmetry.space_group_name_H-M   'P 1'
#
loop_
_entity.id
_entity.type
_entity.pdbx_description
1 polymer ?
#
loop_
_entity_poly.entity_id
_entity_poly.type
_entity_poly.pdbx_seq_one_letter_code
_entity_poly.pdbx_strand_id
1 'polypeptide(L)'
;KIEEKNIAELANFDIVELASFFKGLDKKLSGNQLKIAEEIIKEITTRIQFLLDVGLDYLSLNRSSKSLSGGEAQRIRLATQIGSQLVGVLYILDEPSIGLHQRDNERLIKSLESLRDIGNSVIVVEHDRDMIERADHVIDIGPKAGKNGGQIISQGTPEELKHVHTLTADYMTGVKEIEVPKKRREGNGNEIVLSGCTGNNLKNITVKFPLGKMIGVTGVSGSGKSTLIN
;
A
#
# COMPACT_ATOMS: atom_id res chain seq x y z
N LYS A 1 -0.14 -32.72 6.67
CA LYS A 1 0.73 -32.15 5.61
C LYS A 1 -0.09 -32.09 4.33
N ILE A 2 0.09 -31.05 3.52
CA ILE A 2 -0.53 -30.90 2.20
C ILE A 2 0.63 -30.72 1.22
N GLU A 3 0.72 -31.54 0.16
CA GLU A 3 1.86 -31.52 -0.78
C GLU A 3 3.20 -31.56 -0.03
N GLU A 4 3.33 -32.48 0.92
CA GLU A 4 4.51 -32.68 1.78
C GLU A 4 4.85 -31.53 2.75
N LYS A 5 4.16 -30.39 2.66
CA LYS A 5 4.35 -29.24 3.55
C LYS A 5 3.46 -29.31 4.77
N ASN A 6 3.99 -28.89 5.91
CA ASN A 6 3.26 -28.68 7.15
C ASN A 6 2.77 -27.21 7.26
N ILE A 7 1.92 -26.93 8.25
CA ILE A 7 1.30 -25.60 8.41
C ILE A 7 2.33 -24.50 8.67
N ALA A 8 3.42 -24.77 9.38
CA ALA A 8 4.46 -23.78 9.66
C ALA A 8 5.29 -23.48 8.41
N GLU A 9 5.55 -24.49 7.57
CA GLU A 9 6.21 -24.30 6.26
C GLU A 9 5.38 -23.43 5.33
N LEU A 10 4.05 -23.62 5.31
CA LEU A 10 3.15 -22.76 4.54
C LEU A 10 3.04 -21.36 5.14
N ALA A 11 3.06 -21.21 6.47
CA ALA A 11 2.99 -19.91 7.11
C ALA A 11 4.28 -19.07 6.95
N ASN A 12 5.40 -19.72 6.61
CA ASN A 12 6.68 -19.08 6.28
C ASN A 12 6.76 -18.54 4.85
N PHE A 13 5.90 -19.02 3.94
CA PHE A 13 5.84 -18.50 2.58
C PHE A 13 5.44 -17.03 2.61
N ASP A 14 6.02 -16.26 1.69
CA ASP A 14 5.43 -14.96 1.40
C ASP A 14 4.06 -15.12 0.71
N ILE A 15 3.27 -14.05 0.64
CA ILE A 15 1.90 -14.12 0.09
C ILE A 15 1.92 -14.55 -1.38
N VAL A 16 2.97 -14.21 -2.16
CA VAL A 16 3.11 -14.63 -3.57
C VAL A 16 3.33 -16.13 -3.69
N GLU A 17 4.28 -16.65 -2.92
CA GLU A 17 4.58 -18.09 -2.85
C GLU A 17 3.34 -18.87 -2.38
N LEU A 18 2.64 -18.34 -1.38
CA LEU A 18 1.41 -18.94 -0.86
C LEU A 18 0.28 -18.93 -1.89
N ALA A 19 0.10 -17.84 -2.62
CA ALA A 19 -0.86 -17.75 -3.73
C ALA A 19 -0.56 -18.79 -4.81
N SER A 20 0.71 -18.93 -5.19
CA SER A 20 1.15 -19.92 -6.17
C SER A 20 0.94 -21.34 -5.68
N PHE A 21 1.12 -21.61 -4.38
CA PHE A 21 0.86 -22.92 -3.78
C PHE A 21 -0.61 -23.31 -3.89
N PHE A 22 -1.54 -22.40 -3.59
CA PHE A 22 -2.98 -22.68 -3.60
C PHE A 22 -3.60 -22.71 -5.01
N LYS A 23 -3.06 -21.96 -5.99
CA LYS A 23 -3.59 -21.85 -7.37
C LYS A 23 -3.66 -23.18 -8.16
N GLY A 24 -3.02 -24.24 -7.69
CA GLY A 24 -3.06 -25.56 -8.32
C GLY A 24 -3.30 -26.72 -7.35
N LEU A 25 -3.74 -26.42 -6.13
CA LEU A 25 -3.94 -27.44 -5.10
C LEU A 25 -5.22 -28.27 -5.36
N ASP A 26 -6.25 -27.63 -5.88
CA ASP A 26 -7.52 -28.23 -6.32
C ASP A 26 -7.30 -29.42 -7.28
N LYS A 27 -6.37 -29.30 -8.23
CA LYS A 27 -6.04 -30.34 -9.22
C LYS A 27 -5.33 -31.55 -8.63
N LYS A 28 -4.79 -31.43 -7.42
CA LYS A 28 -4.02 -32.49 -6.74
C LYS A 28 -4.83 -33.24 -5.69
N LEU A 29 -5.99 -32.72 -5.33
CA LEU A 29 -6.92 -33.38 -4.42
C LEU A 29 -7.90 -34.26 -5.22
N SER A 30 -8.25 -35.41 -4.68
CA SER A 30 -9.18 -36.34 -5.34
C SER A 30 -10.26 -36.87 -4.39
N GLY A 31 -11.40 -37.26 -4.99
CA GLY A 31 -12.51 -37.88 -4.27
C GLY A 31 -13.06 -37.02 -3.12
N ASN A 32 -13.10 -37.60 -1.92
CA ASN A 32 -13.67 -36.93 -0.74
C ASN A 32 -12.82 -35.75 -0.26
N GLN A 33 -11.50 -35.75 -0.50
CA GLN A 33 -10.64 -34.65 -0.07
C GLN A 33 -10.99 -33.35 -0.80
N LEU A 34 -11.21 -33.43 -2.12
CA LEU A 34 -11.59 -32.27 -2.93
C LEU A 34 -12.96 -31.74 -2.48
N LYS A 35 -13.95 -32.62 -2.31
CA LYS A 35 -15.30 -32.22 -1.86
C LYS A 35 -15.31 -31.48 -0.52
N ILE A 36 -14.43 -31.86 0.41
CA ILE A 36 -14.33 -31.20 1.72
C ILE A 36 -13.54 -29.89 1.64
N ALA A 37 -12.49 -29.86 0.81
CA ALA A 37 -11.54 -28.76 0.77
C ALA A 37 -11.90 -27.65 -0.22
N GLU A 38 -12.79 -27.87 -1.18
CA GLU A 38 -13.12 -26.93 -2.27
C GLU A 38 -13.46 -25.52 -1.75
N GLU A 39 -14.46 -25.40 -0.87
CA GLU A 39 -14.86 -24.11 -0.30
C GLU A 39 -13.76 -23.48 0.57
N ILE A 40 -12.99 -24.30 1.30
CA ILE A 40 -11.88 -23.84 2.14
C ILE A 40 -10.75 -23.26 1.27
N ILE A 41 -10.38 -23.94 0.19
CA ILE A 41 -9.34 -23.50 -0.74
C ILE A 41 -9.78 -22.22 -1.44
N LYS A 42 -11.05 -22.14 -1.86
CA LYS A 42 -11.63 -20.94 -2.45
C LYS A 42 -11.53 -19.75 -1.50
N GLU A 43 -11.91 -19.92 -0.24
CA GLU A 43 -11.84 -18.87 0.77
C GLU A 43 -10.40 -18.43 1.07
N ILE A 44 -9.47 -19.39 1.23
CA ILE A 44 -8.05 -19.10 1.45
C ILE A 44 -7.46 -18.33 0.26
N THR A 45 -7.71 -18.81 -0.97
CA THR A 45 -7.21 -18.18 -2.21
C THR A 45 -7.74 -16.76 -2.33
N THR A 46 -9.01 -16.54 -2.00
CA THR A 46 -9.66 -15.22 -2.04
C THR A 46 -9.02 -14.27 -1.03
N ARG A 47 -8.78 -14.71 0.22
CA ARG A 47 -8.11 -13.90 1.25
C ARG A 47 -6.66 -13.57 0.90
N ILE A 48 -5.93 -14.51 0.32
CA ILE A 48 -4.57 -14.29 -0.16
C ILE A 48 -4.58 -13.22 -1.26
N GLN A 49 -5.55 -13.29 -2.19
CA GLN A 49 -5.67 -12.30 -3.25
C GLN A 49 -5.91 -10.89 -2.71
N PHE A 50 -6.76 -10.72 -1.68
CA PHE A 50 -6.95 -9.39 -1.07
C PHE A 50 -5.67 -8.80 -0.48
N LEU A 51 -4.79 -9.64 0.09
CA LEU A 51 -3.48 -9.19 0.60
C LEU A 51 -2.56 -8.73 -0.55
N LEU A 52 -2.62 -9.40 -1.71
CA LEU A 52 -1.88 -9.00 -2.92
C LEU A 52 -2.42 -7.69 -3.52
N ASP A 53 -3.75 -7.51 -3.51
CA ASP A 53 -4.41 -6.34 -4.05
C ASP A 53 -4.08 -5.07 -3.26
N VAL A 54 -3.83 -5.19 -1.95
CA VAL A 54 -3.34 -4.08 -1.11
C VAL A 54 -1.80 -3.99 -1.03
N GLY A 55 -1.06 -4.71 -1.87
CA GLY A 55 0.40 -4.59 -2.00
C GLY A 55 1.19 -5.13 -0.79
N LEU A 56 0.71 -6.21 -0.17
CA LEU A 56 1.39 -6.91 0.93
C LEU A 56 2.05 -8.22 0.48
N ASP A 57 2.49 -8.26 -0.78
CA ASP A 57 2.95 -9.48 -1.45
C ASP A 57 4.14 -10.15 -0.72
N TYR A 58 5.00 -9.33 -0.10
CA TYR A 58 6.24 -9.73 0.56
C TYR A 58 6.08 -10.18 2.02
N LEU A 59 4.87 -10.13 2.57
CA LEU A 59 4.62 -10.57 3.94
C LEU A 59 4.49 -12.09 4.02
N SER A 60 4.90 -12.68 5.13
CA SER A 60 4.55 -14.05 5.48
C SER A 60 3.43 -14.07 6.52
N LEU A 61 2.63 -15.13 6.57
CA LEU A 61 1.53 -15.27 7.53
C LEU A 61 2.00 -15.35 8.99
N ASN A 62 3.23 -15.83 9.21
CA ASN A 62 3.83 -15.92 10.55
C ASN A 62 4.53 -14.63 11.01
N ARG A 63 4.54 -13.56 10.19
CA ARG A 63 5.16 -12.30 10.60
C ARG A 63 4.43 -11.75 11.83
N SER A 64 5.21 -11.40 12.86
CA SER A 64 4.65 -10.83 14.08
C SER A 64 3.90 -9.53 13.81
N SER A 65 2.68 -9.38 14.33
CA SER A 65 1.92 -8.14 14.22
C SER A 65 2.64 -6.93 14.80
N LYS A 66 3.53 -7.13 15.79
CA LYS A 66 4.35 -6.07 16.39
C LYS A 66 5.45 -5.53 15.48
N SER A 67 5.85 -6.28 14.44
CA SER A 67 6.89 -5.86 13.50
C SER A 67 6.34 -5.20 12.23
N LEU A 68 5.01 -5.05 12.14
CA LEU A 68 4.36 -4.35 11.04
C LEU A 68 4.49 -2.84 11.22
N SER A 69 4.76 -2.15 10.12
CA SER A 69 4.60 -0.70 10.03
C SER A 69 3.13 -0.30 10.13
N GLY A 70 2.85 0.96 10.46
CA GLY A 70 1.48 1.48 10.52
C GLY A 70 0.71 1.26 9.20
N GLY A 71 1.33 1.58 8.06
CA GLY A 71 0.75 1.36 6.74
C GLY A 71 0.51 -0.12 6.42
N GLU A 72 1.42 -1.03 6.80
CA GLU A 72 1.18 -2.47 6.65
C GLU A 72 -0.02 -2.94 7.49
N ALA A 73 -0.10 -2.54 8.75
CA ALA A 73 -1.21 -2.91 9.64
C ALA A 73 -2.56 -2.37 9.13
N GLN A 74 -2.58 -1.14 8.63
CA GLN A 74 -3.76 -0.51 8.03
C GLN A 74 -4.22 -1.28 6.78
N ARG A 75 -3.29 -1.67 5.90
CA ARG A 75 -3.63 -2.43 4.69
C ARG A 75 -4.09 -3.85 4.98
N ILE A 76 -3.53 -4.51 6.00
CA ILE A 76 -4.07 -5.80 6.48
C ILE A 76 -5.52 -5.63 6.95
N ARG A 77 -5.80 -4.55 7.69
CA ARG A 77 -7.16 -4.25 8.14
C ARG A 77 -8.08 -4.02 6.94
N LEU A 78 -7.65 -3.27 5.93
CA LEU A 78 -8.41 -3.03 4.71
C LEU A 78 -8.70 -4.34 3.95
N ALA A 79 -7.70 -5.18 3.71
CA ALA A 79 -7.88 -6.49 3.07
C ALA A 79 -8.87 -7.38 3.85
N THR A 80 -8.82 -7.33 5.18
CA THR A 80 -9.77 -8.05 6.04
C THR A 80 -11.20 -7.52 5.88
N GLN A 81 -11.38 -6.21 5.73
CA GLN A 81 -12.70 -5.61 5.52
C GLN A 81 -13.26 -5.95 4.14
N ILE A 82 -12.44 -5.88 3.09
CA ILE A 82 -12.85 -6.29 1.73
C ILE A 82 -13.31 -7.76 1.75
N GLY A 83 -12.57 -8.63 2.42
CA GLY A 83 -12.93 -10.04 2.53
C GLY A 83 -14.12 -10.36 3.43
N SER A 84 -14.60 -9.41 4.24
CA SER A 84 -15.82 -9.59 5.02
C SER A 84 -17.09 -9.48 4.16
N GLN A 85 -16.98 -8.93 2.95
CA GLN A 85 -18.10 -8.72 2.01
C GLN A 85 -19.32 -8.04 2.63
N LEU A 86 -19.09 -7.18 3.63
CA LEU A 86 -20.16 -6.39 4.22
C LEU A 86 -20.71 -5.38 3.21
N VAL A 87 -22.01 -5.11 3.30
CA VAL A 87 -22.74 -4.15 2.46
C VAL A 87 -23.46 -3.14 3.34
N GLY A 88 -23.67 -1.92 2.84
CA GLY A 88 -24.32 -0.85 3.60
C GLY A 88 -23.46 -0.29 4.75
N VAL A 89 -22.14 -0.49 4.69
CA VAL A 89 -21.19 0.05 5.67
C VAL A 89 -20.59 1.36 5.16
N LEU A 90 -20.35 2.30 6.07
CA LEU A 90 -19.54 3.50 5.82
C LEU A 90 -18.10 3.25 6.29
N TYR A 91 -17.18 3.14 5.34
CA TYR A 91 -15.75 3.05 5.61
C TYR A 91 -15.13 4.44 5.61
N ILE A 92 -14.36 4.76 6.66
CA ILE A 92 -13.58 5.99 6.76
C ILE A 92 -12.11 5.61 6.90
N LEU A 93 -11.28 6.02 5.94
CA LEU A 93 -9.86 5.69 5.88
C LEU A 93 -9.02 6.97 5.95
N ASP A 94 -7.93 6.88 6.70
CA ASP A 94 -6.99 7.98 6.93
C ASP A 94 -5.66 7.66 6.21
N GLU A 95 -5.40 8.32 5.09
CA GLU A 95 -4.20 8.19 4.25
C GLU A 95 -3.76 6.73 3.96
N PRO A 96 -4.60 5.88 3.34
CA PRO A 96 -4.28 4.48 3.09
C PRO A 96 -3.09 4.26 2.14
N SER A 97 -2.67 5.28 1.38
CA SER A 97 -1.47 5.21 0.52
C SER A 97 -0.15 5.30 1.29
N ILE A 98 -0.15 5.62 2.60
CA ILE A 98 1.08 5.76 3.39
C ILE A 98 1.96 4.51 3.29
N GLY A 99 3.22 4.74 2.91
CA GLY A 99 4.23 3.68 2.82
C GLY A 99 3.96 2.68 1.69
N LEU A 100 3.11 3.02 0.73
CA LEU A 100 3.05 2.37 -0.57
C LEU A 100 3.98 3.06 -1.57
N HIS A 101 4.47 2.28 -2.52
CA HIS A 101 5.16 2.81 -3.68
C HIS A 101 4.12 3.20 -4.74
N GLN A 102 4.39 4.23 -5.56
CA GLN A 102 3.43 4.73 -6.57
C GLN A 102 2.86 3.61 -7.45
N ARG A 103 3.71 2.64 -7.84
CA ARG A 103 3.32 1.45 -8.61
C ARG A 103 2.18 0.65 -7.97
N ASP A 104 2.17 0.53 -6.66
CA ASP A 104 1.22 -0.30 -5.93
C ASP A 104 -0.04 0.50 -5.53
N ASN A 105 -0.01 1.84 -5.69
CA ASN A 105 -1.12 2.73 -5.41
C ASN A 105 -2.33 2.46 -6.32
N GLU A 106 -2.11 2.11 -7.59
CA GLU A 106 -3.20 1.77 -8.51
C GLU A 106 -4.02 0.55 -8.03
N ARG A 107 -3.36 -0.43 -7.39
CA ARG A 107 -4.05 -1.61 -6.84
C ARG A 107 -4.89 -1.24 -5.61
N LEU A 108 -4.38 -0.34 -4.77
CA LEU A 108 -5.13 0.19 -3.64
C LEU A 108 -6.39 0.93 -4.12
N ILE A 109 -6.27 1.82 -5.11
CA ILE A 109 -7.41 2.55 -5.68
C ILE A 109 -8.48 1.57 -6.18
N LYS A 110 -8.09 0.55 -6.96
CA LYS A 110 -9.03 -0.49 -7.44
C LYS A 110 -9.69 -1.27 -6.31
N SER A 111 -8.95 -1.52 -5.23
CA SER A 111 -9.49 -2.19 -4.04
C SER A 111 -10.55 -1.36 -3.33
N LEU A 112 -10.36 -0.03 -3.26
CA LEU A 112 -11.33 0.91 -2.69
C LEU A 112 -12.56 1.08 -3.60
N GLU A 113 -12.37 1.15 -4.91
CA GLU A 113 -13.46 1.14 -5.90
C GLU A 113 -14.31 -0.13 -5.77
N SER A 114 -13.68 -1.30 -5.66
CA SER A 114 -14.37 -2.57 -5.42
C SER A 114 -15.17 -2.56 -4.11
N LEU A 115 -14.58 -2.04 -3.03
CA LEU A 115 -15.25 -1.92 -1.72
C LEU A 115 -16.51 -1.05 -1.82
N ARG A 116 -16.45 0.06 -2.56
CA ARG A 116 -17.59 0.93 -2.89
C ARG A 116 -18.64 0.18 -3.72
N ASP A 117 -18.22 -0.46 -4.81
CA ASP A 117 -19.11 -1.08 -5.81
C ASP A 117 -19.90 -2.27 -5.27
N ILE A 118 -19.41 -2.91 -4.20
CA ILE A 118 -20.13 -3.95 -3.45
C ILE A 118 -21.38 -3.39 -2.72
N GLY A 119 -21.53 -2.07 -2.63
CA GLY A 119 -22.67 -1.39 -2.01
C GLY A 119 -22.34 -0.68 -0.70
N ASN A 120 -21.10 -0.20 -0.56
CA ASN A 120 -20.64 0.57 0.59
C ASN A 120 -20.34 2.02 0.21
N SER A 121 -20.27 2.88 1.22
CA SER A 121 -19.73 4.22 1.07
C SER A 121 -18.30 4.26 1.61
N VAL A 122 -17.38 4.88 0.88
CA VAL A 122 -15.97 4.97 1.24
C VAL A 122 -15.57 6.44 1.29
N ILE A 123 -15.12 6.90 2.46
CA ILE A 123 -14.54 8.23 2.67
C ILE A 123 -13.05 8.04 2.91
N VAL A 124 -12.22 8.74 2.15
CA VAL A 124 -10.77 8.66 2.23
C VAL A 124 -10.20 10.05 2.44
N VAL A 125 -9.38 10.20 3.47
CA VAL A 125 -8.48 11.37 3.62
C VAL A 125 -7.21 11.05 2.87
N GLU A 126 -6.87 11.83 1.85
CA GLU A 126 -5.69 11.59 1.01
C GLU A 126 -5.07 12.88 0.47
N HIS A 127 -3.82 12.74 0.05
CA HIS A 127 -3.04 13.79 -0.59
C HIS A 127 -2.43 13.33 -1.93
N ASP A 128 -2.55 12.04 -2.26
CA ASP A 128 -2.10 11.50 -3.53
C ASP A 128 -2.99 11.95 -4.71
N ARG A 129 -2.33 12.41 -5.78
CA ARG A 129 -3.00 12.93 -6.97
C ARG A 129 -3.84 11.87 -7.68
N ASP A 130 -3.33 10.65 -7.83
CA ASP A 130 -4.02 9.59 -8.58
C ASP A 130 -5.31 9.19 -7.86
N MET A 131 -5.29 9.15 -6.52
CA MET A 131 -6.50 8.90 -5.72
C MET A 131 -7.54 10.02 -5.88
N ILE A 132 -7.12 11.28 -5.80
CA ILE A 132 -8.04 12.43 -5.94
C ILE A 132 -8.66 12.44 -7.34
N GLU A 133 -7.88 12.20 -8.40
CA GLU A 133 -8.38 12.15 -9.78
C GLU A 133 -9.34 10.99 -10.04
N ARG A 134 -9.27 9.92 -9.24
CA ARG A 134 -10.14 8.73 -9.35
C ARG A 134 -11.37 8.75 -8.46
N ALA A 135 -11.48 9.72 -7.56
CA ALA A 135 -12.61 9.82 -6.65
C ALA A 135 -13.91 10.19 -7.39
N ASP A 136 -15.05 9.65 -6.95
CA ASP A 136 -16.35 10.07 -7.49
C ASP A 136 -16.73 11.49 -7.01
N HIS A 137 -16.25 11.86 -5.82
CA HIS A 137 -16.51 13.14 -5.18
C HIS A 137 -15.30 13.54 -4.32
N VAL A 138 -14.93 14.82 -4.38
CA VAL A 138 -13.81 15.41 -3.65
C VAL A 138 -14.33 16.57 -2.81
N ILE A 139 -13.91 16.61 -1.55
CA ILE A 139 -14.16 17.71 -0.62
C ILE A 139 -12.80 18.28 -0.22
N ASP A 140 -12.57 19.54 -0.59
CA ASP A 140 -11.34 20.26 -0.25
C ASP A 140 -11.55 21.10 1.00
N ILE A 141 -10.70 20.91 2.01
CA ILE A 141 -10.80 21.57 3.32
C ILE A 141 -9.62 22.53 3.47
N GLY A 142 -9.91 23.78 3.80
CA GLY A 142 -8.88 24.80 3.97
C GLY A 142 -9.46 26.12 4.50
N PRO A 143 -8.94 27.29 4.06
CA PRO A 143 -7.85 27.50 3.09
C PRO A 143 -6.44 27.29 3.65
N LYS A 144 -6.30 27.17 4.98
CA LYS A 144 -5.01 26.96 5.67
C LYS A 144 -5.18 25.93 6.80
N ALA A 145 -4.11 25.59 7.48
CA ALA A 145 -4.16 24.73 8.67
C ALA A 145 -4.56 25.50 9.95
N GLY A 146 -5.00 24.76 10.97
CA GLY A 146 -5.29 25.27 12.31
C GLY A 146 -6.46 26.25 12.35
N LYS A 147 -6.34 27.33 13.13
CA LYS A 147 -7.40 28.37 13.30
C LYS A 147 -7.83 29.07 12.02
N ASN A 148 -7.04 28.95 10.95
CA ASN A 148 -7.30 29.56 9.64
C ASN A 148 -7.86 28.54 8.63
N GLY A 149 -8.20 27.33 9.07
CA GLY A 149 -8.80 26.26 8.28
C GLY A 149 -10.23 25.94 8.70
N GLY A 150 -10.63 24.69 8.45
CA GLY A 150 -11.92 24.16 8.90
C GLY A 150 -13.11 24.58 8.04
N GLN A 151 -12.88 25.08 6.83
CA GLN A 151 -13.92 25.44 5.88
C GLN A 151 -13.87 24.51 4.67
N ILE A 152 -15.04 24.14 4.15
CA ILE A 152 -15.15 23.49 2.84
C ILE A 152 -14.93 24.58 1.80
N ILE A 153 -13.79 24.53 1.11
CA ILE A 153 -13.41 25.54 0.11
C ILE A 153 -13.77 25.12 -1.30
N SER A 154 -13.94 23.81 -1.54
CA SER A 154 -14.47 23.25 -2.78
C SER A 154 -15.11 21.89 -2.49
N GLN A 155 -16.16 21.55 -3.24
CA GLN A 155 -16.78 20.24 -3.23
C GLN A 155 -17.37 19.93 -4.61
N GLY A 156 -17.20 18.71 -5.10
CA GLY A 156 -17.65 18.33 -6.44
C GLY A 156 -16.92 17.12 -6.98
N THR A 157 -16.95 16.93 -8.29
CA THR A 157 -16.15 15.90 -8.97
C THR A 157 -14.68 16.35 -9.10
N PRO A 158 -13.74 15.43 -9.35
CA PRO A 158 -12.34 15.81 -9.62
C PRO A 158 -12.18 16.74 -10.83
N GLU A 159 -13.05 16.64 -11.84
CA GLU A 159 -13.03 17.56 -12.99
C GLU A 159 -13.52 18.97 -12.61
N GLU A 160 -14.58 19.09 -11.81
CA GLU A 160 -15.04 20.38 -11.30
C GLU A 160 -13.97 21.06 -10.42
N LEU A 161 -13.23 20.25 -9.63
CA LEU A 161 -12.14 20.74 -8.80
C LEU A 161 -11.02 21.41 -9.61
N LYS A 162 -10.77 20.99 -10.85
CA LYS A 162 -9.75 21.61 -11.72
C LYS A 162 -10.10 23.04 -12.15
N HIS A 163 -11.36 23.46 -12.00
CA HIS A 163 -11.83 24.78 -12.40
C HIS A 163 -11.92 25.79 -11.26
N VAL A 164 -11.65 25.37 -10.02
CA VAL A 164 -11.62 26.27 -8.85
C VAL A 164 -10.18 26.69 -8.50
N HIS A 165 -10.06 27.79 -7.77
CA HIS A 165 -8.77 28.32 -7.30
C HIS A 165 -8.52 27.97 -5.84
N THR A 166 -8.21 26.71 -5.57
CA THR A 166 -7.77 26.22 -4.25
C THR A 166 -6.33 25.74 -4.31
N LEU A 167 -5.68 25.57 -3.15
CA LEU A 167 -4.31 25.08 -3.10
C LEU A 167 -4.18 23.71 -3.77
N THR A 168 -5.11 22.81 -3.48
CA THR A 168 -5.17 21.47 -4.07
C THR A 168 -5.35 21.53 -5.58
N ALA A 169 -6.33 22.29 -6.06
CA ALA A 169 -6.59 22.47 -7.49
C ALA A 169 -5.40 23.08 -8.24
N ASP A 170 -4.74 24.08 -7.66
CA ASP A 170 -3.56 24.72 -8.26
C ASP A 170 -2.42 23.72 -8.48
N TYR A 171 -2.18 22.81 -7.52
CA TYR A 171 -1.17 21.75 -7.66
C TYR A 171 -1.59 20.65 -8.64
N MET A 172 -2.86 20.29 -8.69
CA MET A 172 -3.37 19.29 -9.64
C MET A 172 -3.31 19.78 -11.10
N THR A 173 -3.62 21.06 -11.32
CA THR A 173 -3.65 21.67 -12.66
C THR A 173 -2.28 22.16 -13.15
N GLY A 174 -1.26 22.16 -12.28
CA GLY A 174 0.08 22.65 -12.61
C GLY A 174 0.21 24.18 -12.57
N VAL A 175 -0.82 24.90 -12.11
CA VAL A 175 -0.70 26.34 -11.80
C VAL A 175 0.36 26.55 -10.72
N LYS A 176 0.44 25.63 -9.76
CA LYS A 176 1.55 25.49 -8.81
C LYS A 176 2.26 24.18 -9.03
N GLU A 177 3.57 24.20 -8.91
CA GLU A 177 4.43 23.03 -9.02
C GLU A 177 5.50 23.06 -7.93
N ILE A 178 6.05 21.88 -7.63
CA ILE A 178 7.22 21.78 -6.76
C ILE A 178 8.46 21.98 -7.64
N GLU A 179 9.12 23.14 -7.51
CA GLU A 179 10.30 23.44 -8.33
C GLU A 179 11.43 22.43 -8.11
N VAL A 180 11.92 21.85 -9.21
CA VAL A 180 13.11 21.00 -9.19
C VAL A 180 14.36 21.88 -9.20
N PRO A 181 15.26 21.77 -8.20
CA PRO A 181 16.47 22.61 -8.15
C PRO A 181 17.33 22.45 -9.41
N LYS A 182 17.63 23.57 -10.09
CA LYS A 182 18.48 23.58 -11.30
C LYS A 182 19.91 23.09 -11.05
N LYS A 183 20.38 23.21 -9.81
CA LYS A 183 21.69 22.71 -9.36
C LYS A 183 21.50 21.86 -8.10
N ARG A 184 22.10 20.67 -8.09
CA ARG A 184 22.16 19.78 -6.91
C ARG A 184 23.42 20.09 -6.09
N ARG A 185 23.40 19.78 -4.79
CA ARG A 185 24.56 19.98 -3.91
C ARG A 185 25.67 18.98 -4.27
N GLU A 186 26.88 19.48 -4.50
CA GLU A 186 28.07 18.67 -4.78
C GLU A 186 28.50 17.80 -3.58
N GLY A 187 28.09 18.17 -2.35
CA GLY A 187 28.49 17.51 -1.10
C GLY A 187 29.75 18.13 -0.51
N ASN A 188 30.22 17.57 0.61
CA ASN A 188 31.41 18.06 1.31
C ASN A 188 32.66 17.18 1.08
N GLY A 189 32.60 16.25 0.13
CA GLY A 189 33.68 15.31 -0.18
C GLY A 189 33.79 14.11 0.77
N ASN A 190 33.07 14.10 1.89
CA ASN A 190 33.07 12.99 2.84
C ASN A 190 31.94 12.00 2.54
N GLU A 191 32.08 10.74 2.96
CA GLU A 191 31.07 9.69 2.83
C GLU A 191 30.98 8.81 4.07
N ILE A 192 29.78 8.30 4.34
CA ILE A 192 29.56 7.18 5.27
C ILE A 192 29.42 5.91 4.45
N VAL A 193 30.14 4.86 4.80
CA VAL A 193 30.05 3.56 4.14
C VAL A 193 29.44 2.56 5.11
N LEU A 194 28.27 2.02 4.76
CA LEU A 194 27.70 0.85 5.40
C LEU A 194 28.15 -0.38 4.60
N SER A 195 28.89 -1.29 5.22
CA SER A 195 29.41 -2.49 4.57
C SER A 195 28.84 -3.74 5.22
N GLY A 196 28.57 -4.75 4.41
CA GLY A 196 28.15 -6.07 4.89
C GLY A 196 26.75 -6.09 5.50
N CYS A 197 25.83 -5.27 5.00
CA CYS A 197 24.47 -5.19 5.52
C CYS A 197 23.68 -6.46 5.15
N THR A 198 23.31 -7.26 6.15
CA THR A 198 22.62 -8.56 6.02
C THR A 198 21.32 -8.64 6.82
N GLY A 199 20.85 -7.54 7.42
CA GLY A 199 19.61 -7.53 8.19
C GLY A 199 18.39 -7.89 7.34
N ASN A 200 17.48 -8.70 7.89
CA ASN A 200 16.27 -9.20 7.22
C ASN A 200 16.54 -9.72 5.80
N ASN A 201 16.07 -9.02 4.77
CA ASN A 201 16.20 -9.42 3.37
C ASN A 201 17.37 -8.75 2.62
N LEU A 202 18.26 -8.04 3.33
CA LEU A 202 19.45 -7.43 2.72
C LEU A 202 20.47 -8.50 2.36
N LYS A 203 21.03 -8.41 1.15
CA LYS A 203 21.91 -9.44 0.55
C LYS A 203 23.39 -9.09 0.67
N ASN A 204 23.89 -8.93 1.89
CA ASN A 204 25.30 -8.56 2.16
C ASN A 204 25.75 -7.32 1.36
N ILE A 205 24.92 -6.28 1.40
CA ILE A 205 25.13 -5.10 0.55
C ILE A 205 26.10 -4.11 1.20
N THR A 206 26.79 -3.35 0.36
CA THR A 206 27.61 -2.21 0.76
C THR A 206 27.07 -0.96 0.09
N VAL A 207 26.79 0.08 0.86
CA VAL A 207 26.19 1.34 0.39
C VAL A 207 27.00 2.52 0.89
N LYS A 208 27.24 3.49 0.02
CA LYS A 208 27.94 4.74 0.32
C LYS A 208 26.94 5.91 0.36
N PHE A 209 26.96 6.67 1.44
CA PHE A 209 26.12 7.84 1.67
C PHE A 209 27.00 9.10 1.64
N PRO A 210 26.96 9.89 0.55
CA PRO A 210 27.74 11.12 0.44
C PRO A 210 27.23 12.19 1.40
N LEU A 211 28.13 12.75 2.21
CA LEU A 211 27.79 13.75 3.22
C LEU A 211 27.62 15.16 2.61
N GLY A 212 26.84 15.98 3.31
CA GLY A 212 26.46 17.32 2.84
C GLY A 212 25.42 17.32 1.70
N LYS A 213 24.75 16.19 1.46
CA LYS A 213 23.67 16.05 0.46
C LYS A 213 22.34 15.69 1.12
N MET A 214 21.24 16.03 0.43
CA MET A 214 19.93 15.45 0.72
C MET A 214 19.83 14.12 -0.02
N ILE A 215 19.74 13.01 0.71
CA ILE A 215 19.72 11.66 0.14
C ILE A 215 18.31 11.09 0.29
N GLY A 216 17.67 10.76 -0.84
CA GLY A 216 16.42 10.00 -0.86
C GLY A 216 16.72 8.51 -0.99
N VAL A 217 16.22 7.70 -0.06
CA VAL A 217 16.27 6.23 -0.14
C VAL A 217 14.91 5.75 -0.61
N THR A 218 14.85 5.27 -1.85
CA THR A 218 13.61 4.88 -2.54
C THR A 218 13.60 3.38 -2.88
N GLY A 219 12.44 2.87 -3.29
CA GLY A 219 12.20 1.47 -3.61
C GLY A 219 10.82 1.01 -3.18
N VAL A 220 10.38 -0.13 -3.70
CA VAL A 220 9.07 -0.73 -3.39
C VAL A 220 8.93 -1.15 -1.92
N SER A 221 7.71 -1.33 -1.45
CA SER A 221 7.46 -1.83 -0.09
C SER A 221 8.08 -3.22 0.10
N GLY A 222 8.64 -3.47 1.29
CA GLY A 222 9.39 -4.70 1.55
C GLY A 222 10.83 -4.75 0.99
N SER A 223 11.30 -3.75 0.22
CA SER A 223 12.66 -3.80 -0.37
C SER A 223 13.83 -3.67 0.61
N GLY A 224 13.57 -3.56 1.91
CA GLY A 224 14.62 -3.42 2.94
C GLY A 224 15.03 -1.97 3.26
N LYS A 225 14.31 -0.95 2.77
CA LYS A 225 14.63 0.47 3.05
C LYS A 225 14.75 0.78 4.54
N SER A 226 13.73 0.38 5.32
CA SER A 226 13.73 0.61 6.76
C SER A 226 14.85 -0.14 7.46
N THR A 227 15.16 -1.37 7.03
CA THR A 227 16.27 -2.18 7.57
C THR A 227 17.65 -1.62 7.22
N LEU A 228 17.77 -0.90 6.10
CA LEU A 228 19.01 -0.24 5.72
C LEU A 228 19.26 1.04 6.54
N ILE A 229 18.20 1.71 6.98
CA ILE A 229 18.27 3.06 7.57
C ILE A 229 18.06 3.08 9.09
N ASN A 230 17.28 2.14 9.63
CA ASN A 230 16.96 1.99 11.05
C ASN A 230 17.41 0.62 11.57
#